data_AF-A0A2G9MAF1-F1
#
_entry.id   AF-A0A2G9MAF1-F1
#
_cell.length_a   1.000
_cell.length_b   1.000
_cell.length_c   1.000
_cell.angle_alpha   90.00
_cell.angle_beta   90.00
_cell.angle_gamma   90.00
#
_symmetry.space_group_name_H-M   'P 1'
#
loop_
_entity.id
_entity.type
_entity.pdbx_description
1 polymer ?
#
loop_
_entity_poly.entity_id
_entity_poly.type
_entity_poly.pdbx_seq_one_letter_code
_entity_poly.pdbx_strand_id
1 'polypeptide(L)' 'MTKIIQKELNNKEGRVKFSCPKCLNTDITRTLNARKIGTKYTCTCGFEGPN' A
#
# COMPACT_ATOMS: atom_id res chain seq x y z
N MET A 1 19.10 -26.69 -6.03
CA MET A 1 19.15 -25.27 -5.61
C MET A 1 18.17 -24.50 -6.48
N THR A 2 16.90 -24.45 -6.08
CA THR A 2 15.81 -23.93 -6.92
C THR A 2 15.88 -22.41 -6.92
N LYS A 3 16.24 -21.83 -8.06
CA LYS A 3 16.23 -20.38 -8.32
C LYS A 3 14.80 -19.86 -8.17
N ILE A 4 14.51 -19.21 -7.04
CA ILE A 4 13.33 -18.36 -6.91
C ILE A 4 13.67 -17.09 -7.68
N ILE A 5 13.25 -17.00 -8.94
CA ILE A 5 13.18 -15.72 -9.64
C ILE A 5 12.00 -14.99 -9.01
N GLN A 6 12.24 -14.45 -7.81
CA GLN A 6 11.34 -13.51 -7.18
C GLN A 6 11.38 -12.30 -8.08
N LYS A 7 10.41 -12.24 -8.99
CA LYS A 7 10.09 -11.09 -9.82
C LYS A 7 9.55 -10.00 -8.88
N GLU A 8 10.34 -9.61 -7.88
CA GLU A 8 10.27 -8.32 -7.22
C GLU A 8 10.70 -7.30 -8.29
N LEU A 9 9.84 -7.13 -9.30
CA LEU A 9 9.78 -5.92 -10.08
C LEU A 9 9.53 -4.80 -9.07
N ASN A 10 10.62 -4.29 -8.48
CA ASN A 10 11.13 -2.93 -8.52
C ASN A 10 10.14 -1.79 -8.86
N ASN A 11 8.85 -1.95 -8.59
CA ASN A 11 7.90 -0.85 -8.47
C ASN A 11 8.04 -0.18 -7.10
N LYS A 12 9.27 -0.13 -6.55
CA LYS A 12 9.61 0.46 -5.24
C LYS A 12 9.61 1.99 -5.31
N GLU A 13 9.77 2.58 -6.49
CA GLU A 13 9.78 4.02 -6.63
C GLU A 13 8.42 4.63 -6.28
N GLY A 14 8.41 5.44 -5.22
CA GLY A 14 7.24 6.17 -4.76
C GLY A 14 6.17 5.32 -4.07
N ARG A 15 6.49 4.15 -3.53
CA ARG A 15 5.63 3.51 -2.52
C ARG A 15 5.78 4.23 -1.18
N VAL A 16 4.67 4.52 -0.53
CA VAL A 16 4.67 4.98 0.88
C VAL A 16 3.94 3.96 1.73
N LYS A 17 4.47 3.75 2.91
CA LYS A 17 3.87 2.95 3.97
C LYS A 17 3.55 3.87 5.13
N PHE A 18 2.31 3.83 5.61
CA PHE A 18 1.86 4.61 6.75
C PHE A 18 0.79 3.85 7.52
N SER A 19 0.68 4.09 8.82
CA SER A 19 -0.34 3.46 9.66
C SER A 19 -1.71 4.06 9.37
N CYS A 20 -2.76 3.25 9.46
CA CYS A 20 -4.13 3.73 9.30
C CYS A 20 -4.44 4.88 10.25
N PRO A 21 -4.93 6.04 9.77
CA PRO A 21 -5.19 7.19 10.63
C PRO A 21 -6.31 6.95 11.65
N LYS A 22 -7.18 5.96 11.41
CA LYS A 22 -8.30 5.63 12.30
C LYS A 22 -7.92 4.66 13.41
N CYS A 23 -7.26 3.54 13.06
CA CYS A 23 -6.99 2.48 14.05
C CYS A 23 -5.52 2.36 14.45
N LEU A 24 -4.58 2.95 13.70
CA LEU A 24 -3.12 2.86 13.89
C LEU A 24 -2.52 1.44 13.93
N ASN A 25 -3.34 0.40 13.86
CA ASN A 25 -2.97 -1.01 14.00
C ASN A 25 -2.58 -1.66 12.66
N THR A 26 -3.03 -1.08 11.54
CA THR A 26 -2.80 -1.66 10.21
C THR A 26 -1.92 -0.72 9.40
N ASP A 27 -0.85 -1.28 8.85
CA ASP A 27 -0.01 -0.60 7.89
C ASP A 27 -0.64 -0.59 6.50
N ILE A 28 -0.81 0.59 5.93
CA ILE A 28 -1.31 0.78 4.58
C ILE A 28 -0.11 1.09 3.68
N THR A 29 0.02 0.31 2.60
CA THR A 29 1.02 0.56 1.56
C THR A 29 0.33 1.10 0.32
N ARG A 30 0.70 2.32 -0.11
CA ARG A 30 0.17 2.92 -1.35
C ARG A 30 1.28 3.19 -2.34
N THR A 31 1.06 2.81 -3.59
CA THR A 31 1.97 3.11 -4.70
C THR A 31 1.81 4.56 -5.15
N LEU A 32 2.79 5.12 -5.86
CA LEU A 32 2.71 6.46 -6.43
C LEU A 32 1.48 6.62 -7.31
N ASN A 33 1.22 5.63 -8.18
CA ASN A 33 0.06 5.65 -9.07
C ASN A 33 -1.26 5.68 -8.28
N ALA A 34 -1.40 4.83 -7.26
CA ALA A 34 -2.60 4.78 -6.41
C ALA A 34 -2.84 6.12 -5.68
N ARG A 35 -1.77 6.82 -5.29
CA ARG A 35 -1.85 8.17 -4.72
C ARG A 35 -2.25 9.20 -5.77
N LYS A 36 -1.67 9.14 -6.98
CA LYS A 36 -1.96 10.07 -8.09
C LYS A 36 -3.42 10.00 -8.53
N ILE A 37 -3.99 8.80 -8.66
CA ILE A 37 -5.38 8.61 -9.12
C ILE A 37 -6.40 8.57 -7.98
N GLY A 38 -5.97 8.76 -6.73
CA GLY A 38 -6.88 8.74 -5.58
C GLY A 38 -7.57 7.39 -5.34
N THR A 39 -6.93 6.26 -5.66
CA THR A 39 -7.54 4.93 -5.51
C THR A 39 -8.02 4.70 -4.08
N LYS A 40 -9.30 4.35 -3.92
CA LYS A 40 -9.87 4.03 -2.62
C LYS A 40 -9.15 2.82 -2.00
N TYR A 41 -9.00 2.85 -0.68
CA TYR A 41 -8.48 1.72 0.08
C TYR A 41 -9.32 1.53 1.33
N THR A 42 -9.51 0.29 1.73
CA THR A 42 -10.26 -0.07 2.93
C THR A 42 -9.27 -0.67 3.93
N CYS A 43 -9.20 -0.06 5.11
CA CYS A 43 -8.50 -0.61 6.24
C CYS A 43 -9.36 -1.69 6.91
N THR A 44 -8.73 -2.63 7.59
CA THR A 44 -9.40 -3.69 8.38
C THR A 44 -10.34 -3.16 9.47
N CYS A 45 -10.16 -1.92 9.93
CA CYS A 45 -11.05 -1.25 10.88
C CYS A 45 -12.31 -0.62 10.22
N GLY A 46 -12.52 -0.88 8.93
CA GLY A 46 -13.60 -0.30 8.13
C GLY A 46 -13.38 1.16 7.74
N PHE A 47 -12.17 1.70 7.90
CA PHE A 47 -11.83 3.03 7.37
C PHE A 47 -11.63 2.93 5.86
N GLU A 48 -12.41 3.70 5.10
CA GLU A 48 -12.19 3.91 3.69
C GLU A 48 -11.46 5.25 3.50
N GLY A 49 -10.34 5.26 2.79
CA GLY A 49 -9.71 6.49 2.31
C GLY A 49 -9.61 6.47 0.78
N PRO A 50 -9.17 7.54 0.10
CA PRO A 50 -8.61 8.79 0.61
C PRO A 50 -9.60 9.94 0.87
N ASN A 51 -10.92 9.71 0.76
CA ASN A 51 -11.96 10.67 1.18
C ASN A 51 -12.60 10.22 2.48
#